data_AF-A0A5Y3MT71-F1
#
_entry.id   AF-A0A5Y3MT71-F1
#
_cell.length_a   1.000
_cell.length_b   1.000
_cell.length_c   1.000
_cell.angle_alpha   90.00
_cell.angle_beta   90.00
_cell.angle_gamma   90.00
#
_symmetry.space_group_name_H-M   'P 1'
#
loop_
_entity.id
_entity.type
_entity.pdbx_description
1 polymer ?
#
loop_
_entity_poly.entity_id
_entity_poly.type
_entity_poly.pdbx_seq_one_letter_code
_entity_poly.pdbx_strand_id
1 'polypeptide(L)'
;MSGKPAARQGDMTQYGGPVVQGSAGVMIGAPTGVACSVCPGGMTSGNPVNPLLGARVQPGETDFALPGPLPFVLSRTYSSYRTKTPAPAGLFGPGWKAPFDIRLQIRGKELILNDNGGRSIHFAPLFPG
;
A
#
# COMPACT_ATOMS: atom_id res chain seq x y z
N MET A 1 13.73 -12.20 -14.77
CA MET A 1 14.80 -11.27 -14.33
C MET A 1 16.13 -11.99 -14.43
N SER A 2 17.20 -11.35 -14.93
CA SER A 2 18.47 -12.01 -15.31
C SER A 2 19.40 -12.39 -14.14
N GLY A 3 18.96 -12.22 -12.89
CA GLY A 3 19.73 -12.60 -11.69
C GLY A 3 20.92 -11.70 -11.35
N LYS A 4 21.16 -10.63 -12.12
CA LYS A 4 22.23 -9.66 -11.82
C LYS A 4 21.76 -8.60 -10.81
N PRO A 5 22.63 -8.08 -9.94
CA PRO A 5 22.32 -6.96 -9.06
C PRO A 5 21.85 -5.73 -9.85
N ALA A 6 20.83 -5.04 -9.34
CA ALA A 6 20.33 -3.80 -9.94
C ALA A 6 21.22 -2.62 -9.52
N ALA A 7 21.69 -1.85 -10.50
CA ALA A 7 22.51 -0.67 -10.26
C ALA A 7 21.66 0.52 -9.73
N ARG A 8 22.28 1.38 -8.92
CA ARG A 8 21.66 2.55 -8.27
C ARG A 8 22.56 3.78 -8.29
N GLN A 9 22.00 4.93 -7.93
CA GLN A 9 22.77 6.17 -7.81
C GLN A 9 23.93 5.96 -6.82
N GLY A 10 25.14 6.36 -7.24
CA GLY A 10 26.39 6.13 -6.52
C GLY A 10 27.18 4.89 -6.95
N ASP A 11 26.56 3.94 -7.66
CA ASP A 11 27.29 2.76 -8.15
C ASP A 11 28.28 3.15 -9.25
N MET A 12 29.45 2.54 -9.23
CA MET A 12 30.51 2.79 -10.22
C MET A 12 30.20 2.10 -11.56
N THR A 13 30.26 2.86 -12.64
CA THR A 13 30.32 2.30 -13.99
C THR A 13 31.77 2.04 -14.39
N GLN A 14 31.98 1.10 -15.31
CA GLN A 14 33.33 0.70 -15.73
C GLN A 14 34.13 1.84 -16.38
N TYR A 15 33.45 2.79 -17.04
CA TYR A 15 34.10 3.83 -17.85
C TYR A 15 33.57 5.26 -17.62
N GLY A 16 32.45 5.44 -16.91
CA GLY A 16 31.75 6.72 -16.79
C GLY A 16 31.72 7.31 -15.38
N GLY A 17 32.42 6.69 -14.42
CA GLY A 17 32.34 7.10 -13.01
C GLY A 17 31.03 6.69 -12.33
N PRO A 18 30.67 7.30 -11.20
CA PRO A 18 29.47 6.92 -10.45
C PRO A 18 28.18 7.31 -11.20
N VAL A 19 27.12 6.52 -11.04
CA VAL A 19 25.78 6.90 -11.49
C VAL A 19 25.32 8.12 -10.70
N VAL A 20 25.28 9.30 -11.33
CA VAL A 20 24.99 10.58 -10.66
C VAL A 20 23.50 10.92 -10.57
N GLN A 21 22.65 10.24 -11.34
CA GLN A 21 21.21 10.46 -11.34
C GLN A 21 20.46 9.14 -11.55
N GLY A 22 19.45 8.89 -10.71
CA GLY A 22 18.53 7.76 -10.81
C GLY A 22 17.07 8.21 -10.97
N SER A 23 16.14 7.25 -10.91
CA SER A 23 14.72 7.57 -10.87
C SER A 23 14.34 8.20 -9.53
N ALA A 24 13.66 9.34 -9.59
CA ALA A 24 13.05 10.04 -8.47
C ALA A 24 12.23 9.10 -7.55
N GLY A 25 11.41 8.22 -8.13
CA GLY A 25 10.45 7.40 -7.37
C GLY A 25 10.93 6.00 -6.97
N VAL A 26 12.17 5.61 -7.28
CA VAL A 26 12.63 4.22 -7.12
C VAL A 26 13.97 4.17 -6.40
N MET A 27 13.95 3.74 -5.14
CA MET A 27 15.13 3.65 -4.27
C MET A 27 15.60 2.20 -4.12
N ILE A 28 16.59 1.78 -4.90
CA ILE A 28 17.17 0.43 -4.81
C ILE A 28 18.14 0.36 -3.62
N GLY A 29 17.84 -0.56 -2.68
CA GLY A 29 18.70 -0.87 -1.53
C GLY A 29 18.85 0.25 -0.49
N ALA A 30 17.87 1.16 -0.39
CA ALA A 30 17.72 2.03 0.77
C ALA A 30 17.28 1.20 1.98
N PRO A 31 17.83 1.41 3.19
CA PRO A 31 17.55 0.59 4.37
C PRO A 31 16.10 0.63 4.82
N THR A 32 15.31 1.60 4.34
CA THR A 32 13.91 1.76 4.73
C THR A 32 12.90 1.63 3.59
N GLY A 33 13.29 1.64 2.30
CA GLY A 33 12.40 1.38 1.15
C GLY A 33 11.07 2.17 1.07
N VAL A 34 10.82 3.09 1.99
CA VAL A 34 9.58 3.84 2.17
C VAL A 34 9.91 5.28 1.81
N ALA A 35 9.25 5.78 0.78
CA ALA A 35 9.13 7.20 0.51
C ALA A 35 8.61 7.87 1.80
N CYS A 36 9.51 8.54 2.52
CA CYS A 36 9.19 9.21 3.77
C CYS A 36 8.42 10.48 3.44
N SER A 37 7.09 10.46 3.62
CA SER A 37 6.21 11.61 3.41
C SER A 37 6.41 12.76 4.41
N VAL A 38 7.24 12.55 5.43
CA VAL A 38 7.48 13.50 6.55
C VAL A 38 8.94 13.96 6.64
N CYS A 39 9.79 13.58 5.70
CA CYS A 39 11.20 14.01 5.69
C CYS A 39 11.36 15.30 4.86
N PRO A 40 12.10 16.32 5.34
CA PRO A 40 12.45 17.47 4.51
C PRO A 40 13.23 17.03 3.27
N GLY A 41 12.69 17.26 2.07
CA GLY A 41 13.24 16.76 0.81
C GLY A 41 12.89 15.30 0.47
N GLY A 42 12.07 14.63 1.29
CA GLY A 42 11.51 13.33 0.99
C GLY A 42 10.47 13.45 -0.12
N MET A 43 10.63 12.68 -1.20
CA MET A 43 9.59 12.60 -2.23
C MET A 43 8.32 12.01 -1.64
N THR A 44 7.29 12.85 -1.54
CA THR A 44 5.90 12.45 -1.27
C THR A 44 5.21 11.88 -2.52
N SER A 45 5.88 11.94 -3.67
CA SER A 45 5.35 11.59 -4.99
C SER A 45 6.36 10.71 -5.73
N GLY A 46 5.90 9.51 -6.06
CA GLY A 46 6.49 8.62 -7.05
C GLY A 46 5.38 8.04 -7.92
N ASN A 47 5.73 7.39 -9.04
CA ASN A 47 4.72 6.60 -9.76
C ASN A 47 4.10 5.63 -8.74
N PRO A 48 2.76 5.54 -8.66
CA PRO A 48 2.06 4.88 -7.56
C PRO A 48 2.18 3.36 -7.71
N VAL A 49 3.35 2.79 -7.97
CA VAL A 49 3.60 1.38 -8.22
C VAL A 49 4.59 0.89 -7.18
N ASN A 50 4.17 -0.08 -6.37
CA ASN A 50 5.03 -0.78 -5.46
C ASN A 50 6.05 -1.62 -6.27
N PRO A 51 7.37 -1.36 -6.16
CA PRO A 51 8.38 -2.02 -7.01
C PRO A 51 8.56 -3.51 -6.68
N LEU A 52 8.24 -3.94 -5.45
CA LEU A 52 8.30 -5.35 -5.06
C LEU A 52 7.12 -6.14 -5.63
N LEU A 53 5.93 -5.54 -5.64
CA LEU A 53 4.68 -6.20 -6.01
C LEU A 53 4.24 -5.92 -7.46
N GLY A 54 4.85 -4.93 -8.13
CA GLY A 54 4.38 -4.39 -9.41
C GLY A 54 2.97 -3.79 -9.36
N ALA A 55 2.45 -3.56 -8.16
CA ALA A 55 1.06 -3.19 -7.95
C ALA A 55 0.90 -1.69 -7.84
N ARG A 56 -0.13 -1.14 -8.49
CA ARG A 56 -0.50 0.26 -8.30
C ARG A 56 -1.09 0.46 -6.92
N VAL A 57 -0.48 1.30 -6.08
CA VAL A 57 -0.94 1.65 -4.74
C VAL A 57 -1.12 3.16 -4.67
N GLN A 58 -2.33 3.59 -4.36
CA GLN A 58 -2.65 4.98 -4.05
C GLN A 58 -2.99 5.06 -2.55
N PRO A 59 -2.21 5.80 -1.76
CA PRO A 59 -2.51 5.99 -0.34
C PRO A 59 -3.82 6.76 -0.18
N GLY A 60 -4.36 6.73 1.04
CA GLY A 60 -5.62 7.35 1.35
C GLY A 60 -5.45 8.87 1.39
N GLU A 61 -5.99 9.55 0.39
CA GLU A 61 -6.13 11.00 0.40
C GLU A 61 -7.57 11.38 0.74
N THR A 62 -7.75 12.54 1.36
CA THR A 62 -9.08 13.07 1.65
C THR A 62 -9.76 13.44 0.34
N ASP A 63 -10.79 12.69 -0.04
CA ASP A 63 -11.63 13.00 -1.20
C ASP A 63 -12.43 14.28 -0.93
N PHE A 64 -13.07 14.37 0.25
CA PHE A 64 -13.71 15.59 0.74
C PHE A 64 -13.92 15.53 2.26
N ALA A 65 -14.12 16.71 2.86
CA ALA A 65 -14.47 16.86 4.25
C ALA A 65 -15.63 17.84 4.42
N LEU A 66 -16.62 17.49 5.24
CA LEU A 66 -17.72 18.36 5.65
C LEU A 66 -17.42 18.89 7.05
N PRO A 67 -17.36 20.22 7.25
CA PRO A 67 -17.09 20.80 8.56
C PRO A 67 -18.29 20.63 9.49
N GLY A 68 -18.03 20.49 10.78
CA GLY A 68 -19.05 20.41 11.82
C GLY A 68 -18.44 20.01 13.18
N PRO A 69 -19.21 20.03 14.28
CA PRO A 69 -18.75 19.55 15.59
C PRO A 69 -18.30 18.08 15.57
N LEU A 70 -18.87 17.28 14.66
CA LEU A 70 -18.39 15.96 14.29
C LEU A 70 -18.12 15.95 12.78
N PRO A 71 -16.89 16.26 12.34
CA PRO A 71 -16.57 16.34 10.92
C PRO A 71 -16.79 15.00 10.20
N PHE A 72 -17.33 15.06 8.98
CA PHE A 72 -17.36 13.91 8.10
C PHE A 72 -16.21 14.00 7.11
N VAL A 73 -15.33 13.02 7.10
CA VAL A 73 -14.18 12.96 6.18
C VAL A 73 -14.29 11.69 5.36
N LEU A 74 -14.40 11.84 4.03
CA LEU A 74 -14.27 10.72 3.11
C LEU A 74 -12.82 10.62 2.65
N SER A 75 -12.27 9.42 2.72
CA SER A 75 -10.98 9.10 2.12
C SER A 75 -11.04 7.70 1.55
N ARG A 76 -10.35 7.49 0.44
CA ARG A 76 -10.26 6.17 -0.21
C ARG A 76 -8.82 5.84 -0.53
N THR A 77 -8.45 4.59 -0.33
CA THR A 77 -7.19 4.00 -0.78
C THR A 77 -7.46 3.13 -2.00
N TYR A 78 -6.47 3.03 -2.89
CA TYR A 78 -6.52 2.09 -4.01
C TYR A 78 -5.30 1.16 -3.98
N SER A 79 -5.53 -0.13 -4.23
CA SER A 79 -4.47 -1.09 -4.49
C SER A 79 -4.90 -2.04 -5.60
N SER A 80 -4.07 -2.17 -6.64
CA SER A 80 -4.24 -3.21 -7.66
C SER A 80 -3.69 -4.57 -7.19
N TYR A 81 -3.03 -4.62 -6.03
CA TYR A 81 -2.52 -5.87 -5.46
C TYR A 81 -3.67 -6.71 -4.93
N ARG A 82 -3.76 -7.97 -5.38
CA ARG A 82 -4.73 -8.93 -4.86
C ARG A 82 -4.01 -9.89 -3.90
N THR A 83 -4.39 -9.84 -2.63
CA THR A 83 -3.90 -10.76 -1.61
C THR A 83 -4.47 -12.17 -1.86
N LYS A 84 -3.87 -13.19 -1.23
CA LYS A 84 -4.32 -14.58 -1.35
C LYS A 84 -5.77 -14.78 -0.90
N THR A 85 -6.19 -14.03 0.12
CA THR A 85 -7.54 -14.00 0.68
C THR A 85 -8.09 -12.57 0.59
N PRO A 86 -8.54 -12.13 -0.59
CA PRO A 86 -9.00 -10.76 -0.77
C PRO A 86 -10.33 -10.54 -0.07
N ALA A 87 -10.46 -9.41 0.63
CA ALA A 87 -11.75 -8.94 1.11
C ALA A 87 -12.70 -8.72 -0.09
N PRO A 88 -14.01 -8.91 0.10
CA PRO A 88 -15.00 -8.56 -0.90
C PRO A 88 -14.83 -7.11 -1.40
N ALA A 89 -15.24 -6.85 -2.64
CA ALA A 89 -15.29 -5.49 -3.15
C ALA A 89 -16.16 -4.62 -2.23
N GLY A 90 -15.67 -3.41 -1.95
CA GLY A 90 -16.41 -2.41 -1.20
C GLY A 90 -17.36 -1.62 -2.10
N LEU A 91 -17.92 -0.55 -1.56
CA LEU A 91 -18.84 0.34 -2.29
C LEU A 91 -18.23 0.91 -3.59
N PHE A 92 -16.91 1.14 -3.59
CA PHE A 92 -16.19 1.78 -4.69
C PHE A 92 -15.60 0.79 -5.72
N GLY A 93 -15.96 -0.49 -5.62
CA GLY A 93 -15.52 -1.53 -6.54
C GLY A 93 -14.16 -2.15 -6.21
N PRO A 94 -13.62 -2.99 -7.12
CA PRO A 94 -12.37 -3.72 -6.89
C PRO A 94 -11.16 -2.80 -6.70
N GLY A 95 -10.30 -3.15 -5.74
CA GLY A 95 -9.06 -2.43 -5.44
C GLY A 95 -9.25 -1.16 -4.60
N TRP A 96 -10.45 -0.58 -4.57
CA TRP A 96 -10.77 0.55 -3.71
C TRP A 96 -11.16 0.09 -2.30
N LYS A 97 -10.73 0.85 -1.30
CA LYS A 97 -11.12 0.69 0.11
C LYS A 97 -11.36 2.04 0.76
N ALA A 98 -12.36 2.09 1.63
CA ALA A 98 -12.60 3.21 2.54
C ALA A 98 -12.47 2.75 4.00
N PRO A 99 -12.21 3.66 4.96
CA PRO A 99 -12.13 3.31 6.39
C PRO A 99 -13.34 2.53 6.91
N PHE A 100 -14.53 2.79 6.35
CA PHE A 100 -15.77 2.13 6.72
C PHE A 100 -16.01 0.78 6.01
N ASP A 101 -15.13 0.34 5.12
CA ASP A 101 -15.24 -1.00 4.50
C ASP A 101 -14.84 -2.14 5.46
N ILE A 102 -14.26 -1.81 6.63
CA ILE A 102 -13.94 -2.78 7.68
C ILE A 102 -15.21 -3.51 8.10
N ARG A 103 -15.19 -4.84 8.04
CA ARG A 103 -16.36 -5.65 8.41
C ARG A 103 -15.96 -6.97 9.03
N LEU A 104 -16.72 -7.37 10.04
CA LEU A 104 -16.64 -8.68 10.66
C LEU A 104 -17.72 -9.59 10.04
N GLN A 105 -17.34 -10.78 9.60
CA GLN A 105 -18.26 -11.80 9.09
C GLN A 105 -18.21 -13.03 9.98
N ILE A 106 -19.38 -13.55 10.33
CA ILE A 106 -19.52 -14.82 11.04
C ILE A 106 -20.08 -15.82 10.03
N ARG A 107 -19.32 -16.89 9.75
CA ARG A 107 -19.70 -17.94 8.79
C ARG A 107 -19.58 -19.30 9.46
N GLY A 108 -20.69 -19.86 9.95
CA GLY A 108 -20.67 -21.14 10.66
C GLY A 108 -19.74 -21.09 11.88
N LYS A 109 -18.62 -21.82 11.81
CA LYS A 109 -17.57 -21.84 12.86
C LYS A 109 -16.36 -20.95 12.55
N GLU A 110 -16.49 -20.02 11.61
CA GLU A 110 -15.41 -19.14 11.18
C GLU A 110 -15.75 -17.68 11.45
N LEU A 111 -14.77 -16.94 11.97
CA LEU A 111 -14.82 -15.50 12.12
C LEU A 111 -13.83 -14.87 11.13
N ILE A 112 -14.32 -13.96 10.30
CA ILE A 112 -13.49 -13.30 9.27
C ILE A 112 -13.52 -11.79 9.50
N LEU A 113 -12.35 -11.22 9.78
CA LEU A 113 -12.15 -9.76 9.75
C LEU A 113 -11.71 -9.36 8.35
N ASN A 114 -12.48 -8.49 7.71
CA ASN A 114 -12.00 -7.77 6.54
C ASN A 114 -11.46 -6.44 7.01
N ASP A 115 -10.15 -6.25 6.87
CA ASP A 115 -9.48 -5.03 7.28
C ASP A 115 -9.56 -3.93 6.19
N ASN A 116 -9.10 -2.73 6.55
CA ASN A 116 -8.98 -1.59 5.64
C ASN A 116 -7.86 -1.76 4.60
N GLY A 117 -6.98 -2.75 4.77
CA GLY A 117 -5.96 -3.15 3.79
C GLY A 117 -6.52 -4.04 2.67
N GLY A 118 -7.81 -4.39 2.73
CA GLY A 118 -8.46 -5.23 1.73
C GLY A 118 -8.15 -6.72 1.87
N ARG A 119 -7.67 -7.17 3.04
CA ARG A 119 -7.46 -8.59 3.36
C ARG A 119 -8.65 -9.15 4.11
N SER A 120 -8.91 -10.44 3.91
CA SER A 120 -9.69 -11.26 4.83
C SER A 120 -8.75 -12.01 5.76
N ILE A 121 -8.87 -11.76 7.06
CA ILE A 121 -8.16 -12.44 8.14
C ILE A 121 -9.13 -13.44 8.78
N HIS A 122 -8.74 -14.71 8.75
CA HIS A 122 -9.57 -15.82 9.20
C HIS A 122 -9.11 -16.24 10.61
N PHE A 123 -10.05 -16.32 11.54
CA PHE A 123 -9.81 -16.79 12.90
C PHE A 123 -10.42 -18.18 13.08
N ALA A 124 -9.70 -19.03 13.80
CA ALA A 124 -10.24 -20.29 14.26
C ALA A 124 -11.40 -20.02 15.24
N PRO A 125 -12.40 -20.91 15.30
CA PRO A 125 -13.44 -20.82 16.31
C PRO A 125 -12.83 -20.82 17.71
N LEU A 126 -13.24 -19.85 18.52
CA LEU A 126 -12.94 -19.87 19.95
C LEU A 126 -13.79 -20.97 20.58
N PHE A 127 -13.14 -21.90 21.28
CA PHE A 127 -13.86 -22.85 22.13
C PHE A 127 -14.61 -22.07 23.23
N PRO A 128 -15.80 -22.52 23.66
CA PRO A 128 -16.42 -22.01 24.86
C PRO A 128 -15.42 -22.11 26.02
N GLY A 129 -15.22 -21.00 26.73
CA GLY A 129 -14.41 -20.96 27.94
C GLY A 129 -15.08 -21.64 29.12
#